data_AF-A0A3M6TRJ1-F1
#
_entry.id   AF-A0A3M6TRJ1-F1
#
_cell.length_a   1.000
_cell.length_b   1.000
_cell.length_c   1.000
_cell.angle_alpha   90.00
_cell.angle_beta   90.00
_cell.angle_gamma   90.00
#
_symmetry.space_group_name_H-M   'P 1'
#
loop_
_entity.id
_entity.type
_entity.pdbx_description
1 polymer ?
#
loop_
_entity_poly.entity_id
_entity_poly.type
_entity_poly.pdbx_seq_one_letter_code
_entity_poly.pdbx_strand_id
1 'polypeptide(L)' 'MVNEDMDECKFNISDCDVNANCTNTYGSYKCTCKVGYNGDGRSCSVTTIYIFCYTFCNDKRNYMTMGHKNDKVKNL' A
#
# COMPACT_ATOMS: atom_id res chain seq x y z
N MET A 1 22.22 0.99 -24.36
CA MET A 1 22.17 0.18 -23.12
C MET A 1 20.73 0.17 -22.70
N VAL A 2 20.01 -0.95 -22.90
CA VAL A 2 18.68 -1.07 -22.32
C VAL A 2 18.93 -1.42 -20.86
N ASN A 3 18.76 -0.44 -19.97
CA ASN A 3 18.72 -0.72 -18.55
C ASN A 3 17.28 -1.15 -18.27
N GLU A 4 16.98 -2.42 -18.57
CA GLU A 4 15.70 -3.00 -18.24
C GLU A 4 15.68 -3.25 -16.74
N ASP A 5 14.88 -2.45 -16.05
CA ASP A 5 14.54 -2.65 -14.66
C ASP A 5 13.78 -3.97 -14.50
N MET A 6 14.22 -4.81 -13.57
CA MET A 6 13.57 -6.08 -13.28
C MET A 6 12.33 -5.81 -12.43
N ASP A 7 11.13 -6.11 -12.96
CA ASP A 7 9.90 -5.90 -12.20
C ASP A 7 9.68 -7.02 -11.16
N GLU A 8 10.20 -6.82 -9.94
CA GLU A 8 10.13 -7.84 -8.88
C GLU A 8 8.68 -8.18 -8.49
N CYS A 9 7.76 -7.24 -8.70
CA CYS A 9 6.34 -7.45 -8.43
C CYS A 9 5.69 -8.41 -9.44
N LYS A 10 6.07 -8.36 -10.72
CA LYS A 10 5.55 -9.28 -11.75
C LYS A 10 6.09 -10.70 -11.59
N PHE A 11 7.33 -10.83 -11.15
CA PHE A 11 7.98 -12.13 -10.98
C PHE A 11 7.71 -12.78 -9.60
N ASN A 12 6.94 -12.11 -8.73
CA ASN A 12 6.68 -12.55 -7.35
C ASN A 12 7.96 -12.83 -6.56
N ILE A 13 9.00 -12.03 -6.78
CA ILE A 13 10.29 -12.10 -6.07
C ILE A 13 10.42 -10.97 -5.04
N SER A 14 9.36 -10.19 -4.84
CA SER A 14 9.32 -9.16 -3.80
C SER A 14 9.08 -9.77 -2.41
N ASP A 15 9.76 -9.23 -1.40
CA ASP A 15 9.57 -9.61 0.01
C ASP A 15 8.40 -8.87 0.66
N CYS A 16 7.37 -8.52 -0.11
CA CYS A 16 6.20 -7.83 0.42
C CYS A 16 5.34 -8.79 1.24
N ASP A 17 4.70 -8.28 2.30
CA ASP A 17 3.70 -9.03 3.04
C ASP A 17 2.56 -9.47 2.11
N VAL A 18 1.92 -10.61 2.39
CA VAL A 18 0.72 -11.06 1.66
C VAL A 18 -0.42 -10.03 1.72
N ASN A 19 -0.46 -9.22 2.78
CA ASN A 19 -1.38 -8.12 2.99
C ASN A 19 -0.81 -6.78 2.52
N ALA A 20 0.22 -6.76 1.68
CA ALA A 20 0.75 -5.56 1.03
C ALA A 20 0.56 -5.59 -0.49
N ASN A 21 0.58 -4.41 -1.09
CA ASN A 21 0.70 -4.19 -2.52
C ASN A 21 2.17 -3.93 -2.86
N CYS A 22 2.68 -4.61 -3.89
CA CYS A 22 3.98 -4.35 -4.46
C CYS A 22 3.85 -3.30 -5.58
N THR A 23 4.76 -2.32 -5.60
CA THR A 23 4.86 -1.32 -6.67
C THR A 23 6.31 -1.28 -7.14
N ASN A 24 6.51 -1.63 -8.41
CA ASN A 24 7.84 -1.60 -9.02
C ASN A 24 8.36 -0.16 -9.15
N THR A 25 9.64 0.03 -8.92
CA THR A 25 10.34 1.32 -9.07
C THR A 25 11.66 1.10 -9.78
N TYR A 26 12.20 2.11 -10.45
CA TYR A 26 13.45 1.89 -11.17
C TYR A 26 14.61 1.54 -10.22
N GLY A 27 15.16 0.33 -10.35
CA GLY A 27 16.21 -0.26 -9.54
C GLY A 27 15.75 -0.88 -8.21
N SER A 28 14.44 -0.95 -7.93
CA SER A 28 13.90 -1.51 -6.67
C SER A 28 12.38 -1.70 -6.69
N TYR A 29 11.78 -2.00 -5.55
CA TYR A 29 10.32 -2.02 -5.38
C TYR A 29 9.91 -1.47 -4.03
N LYS A 30 8.65 -1.03 -3.95
CA LYS A 30 8.02 -0.56 -2.72
C LYS A 30 6.86 -1.46 -2.33
N CYS A 31 6.85 -1.88 -1.08
CA CYS A 31 5.72 -2.55 -0.47
C CYS A 31 4.87 -1.55 0.32
N THR A 32 3.55 -1.61 0.19
CA THR A 32 2.62 -0.76 0.96
C THR A 32 1.47 -1.62 1.47
N CYS A 33 1.21 -1.63 2.78
CA CYS A 33 0.11 -2.42 3.32
C CYS A 33 -1.23 -2.08 2.66
N LYS A 34 -2.04 -3.11 2.42
CA LYS A 34 -3.40 -2.98 1.90
C LYS A 34 -4.26 -2.24 2.91
N VAL A 35 -5.34 -1.66 2.40
CA VAL A 35 -6.32 -0.95 3.22
C VAL A 35 -6.82 -1.87 4.35
N GLY A 36 -6.82 -1.37 5.58
CA GLY A 36 -7.18 -2.14 6.78
C GLY A 36 -5.99 -2.80 7.50
N TYR A 37 -4.79 -2.72 6.93
CA TYR A 37 -3.54 -3.19 7.53
C TYR A 37 -2.57 -2.03 7.72
N ASN A 38 -1.71 -2.13 8.73
CA ASN A 38 -0.66 -1.17 9.02
C ASN A 38 0.67 -1.88 9.28
N GLY A 39 1.77 -1.20 8.92
CA GLY A 39 3.12 -1.74 9.02
C GLY A 39 4.05 -1.09 8.00
N ASP A 40 5.19 -1.73 7.76
CA ASP A 40 6.23 -1.26 6.83
C ASP A 40 6.06 -1.77 5.39
N GLY A 41 5.03 -2.58 5.14
CA GLY A 41 4.77 -3.23 3.85
C GLY A 41 5.40 -4.62 3.71
N ARG A 42 6.38 -4.98 4.53
CA ARG A 42 6.95 -6.33 4.62
C ARG A 42 6.35 -7.14 5.76
N SER A 43 5.88 -6.46 6.79
CA SER A 43 5.05 -6.99 7.86
C SER A 43 3.82 -6.10 8.01
N CYS A 44 2.66 -6.64 7.68
CA CYS A 44 1.38 -5.92 7.74
C CYS A 44 0.45 -6.59 8.74
N SER A 45 0.10 -5.86 9.80
CA SER A 45 -0.86 -6.32 10.81
C SER A 45 -2.20 -5.64 10.63
N VAL A 46 -3.29 -6.35 10.94
CA VAL A 46 -4.63 -5.75 10.91
C VAL A 46 -4.65 -4.53 11.82
N THR A 47 -5.06 -3.38 11.29
CA THR A 47 -5.22 -2.18 12.10
C THR A 47 -6.46 -2.38 12.95
N THR A 48 -6.31 -2.51 14.27
CA THR A 48 -7.43 -2.71 15.22
C THR A 48 -8.49 -1.60 15.15
N ILE A 49 -8.14 -0.41 14.65
CA ILE A 49 -9.05 0.70 14.35
C ILE A 49 -10.10 0.33 13.28
N TYR A 50 -9.78 -0.61 12.37
CA TYR A 50 -10.67 -1.05 11.27
C TYR A 50 -11.88 -1.86 11.77
N ILE A 51 -11.75 -2.56 12.90
CA ILE A 51 -12.87 -3.28 13.55
C ILE A 51 -13.89 -2.27 14.11
N PHE A 52 -13.42 -1.17 14.72
CA PHE A 52 -14.30 -0.13 15.25
C PHE A 52 -14.99 0.67 14.14
N CYS A 53 -14.34 0.89 13.00
CA CYS A 53 -14.98 1.57 11.88
C CYS A 53 -16.10 0.71 11.25
N TYR A 54 -15.93 -0.62 11.17
CA TYR A 54 -16.96 -1.52 10.64
C TYR A 54 -18.23 -1.57 11.51
N THR A 55 -18.11 -1.37 12.83
CA THR A 55 -19.26 -1.37 13.75
C THR A 55 -19.91 0.02 13.93
N PHE A 56 -19.17 1.11 13.73
CA PHE A 56 -19.64 2.49 14.01
C PHE A 56 -19.81 3.39 12.77
N CYS A 57 -19.36 3.00 11.58
CA CYS A 57 -19.51 3.81 10.37
C CYS A 57 -20.88 3.57 9.70
N ASN A 58 -21.94 4.17 10.26
CA ASN A 58 -23.27 4.24 9.63
C ASN A 58 -23.39 5.30 8.52
N ASP A 59 -22.31 5.97 8.12
CA ASP A 59 -22.29 6.87 6.95
C ASP A 59 -21.15 6.45 6.01
N LYS A 60 -21.51 5.86 4.86
CA LYS A 60 -20.60 5.39 3.79
C LYS A 60 -19.76 6.53 3.16
N ARG A 61 -19.83 7.75 3.68
CA ARG A 61 -19.09 8.93 3.20
C ARG A 61 -17.81 9.24 3.98
N ASN A 62 -17.49 8.53 5.07
CA ASN A 62 -16.33 8.85 5.93
C ASN A 62 -15.20 7.81 5.99
N TYR A 63 -15.19 6.79 5.11
CA TYR A 63 -14.05 5.87 5.00
C TYR A 63 -13.05 6.24 3.88
N MET A 64 -13.36 7.27 3.07
CA MET A 64 -12.54 7.70 1.93
C MET A 64 -11.88 9.08 2.15
N THR A 65 -11.19 9.34 3.27
CA THR A 65 -10.27 10.51 3.32
C THR A 65 -9.00 10.32 4.16
N MET A 66 -8.74 9.18 4.79
CA MET A 66 -7.37 8.90 5.32
C MET A 66 -6.47 8.34 4.22
N GLY A 67 -6.36 9.08 3.12
CA GLY A 67 -5.17 9.03 2.31
C GLY A 67 -4.04 9.63 3.13
N HIS A 68 -3.11 8.81 3.61
CA HIS A 68 -1.75 9.30 3.81
C HIS A 68 -1.21 9.64 2.42
N LYS A 69 -1.48 10.88 1.97
CA LYS A 69 -0.81 11.49 0.82
C LYS A 69 0.68 11.50 1.11
N ASN A 70 1.43 10.63 0.45
CA ASN A 70 2.80 10.95 0.07
C ASN A 70 2.89 10.85 -1.46
N ASP A 71 2.95 12.03 -2.07
CA ASP A 71 3.45 12.35 -3.41
C ASP A 71 2.68 11.87 -4.64
N LYS A 72 1.80 12.75 -5.14
CA LYS A 72 2.13 13.58 -6.32
C LYS A 72 1.50 14.97 -6.18
N VAL A 73 2.24 15.90 -5.57
CA VAL A 73 2.23 17.27 -6.09
C VAL A 73 2.92 17.17 -7.45
N LYS A 74 2.12 17.04 -8.52
CA LYS A 74 2.55 17.42 -9.86
C LYS A 74 1.68 18.59 -10.26
N ASN A 75 2.28 19.77 -10.12
CA ASN A 75 1.85 21.00 -10.74
C ASN A 75 1.78 20.77 -12.25
N LEU A 76 0.60 20.93 -12.84
CA LEU A 76 0.30 21.29 -14.23
C LEU A 76 -1.18 21.69 -14.29
#